data_AF-A0A842SCL3-F1
#
_entry.id   AF-A0A842SCL3-F1
#
_cell.length_a   1.000
_cell.length_b   1.000
_cell.length_c   1.000
_cell.angle_alpha   90.00
_cell.angle_beta   90.00
_cell.angle_gamma   90.00
#
_symmetry.space_group_name_H-M   'P 1'
#
loop_
_entity.id
_entity.type
_entity.pdbx_description
1 polymer ?
#
loop_
_entity_poly.entity_id
_entity_poly.type
_entity_poly.pdbx_seq_one_letter_code
_entity_poly.pdbx_strand_id
1 'polypeptide(L)'
;MAEMLVVKSKIRDVASDCNVGGDVADKLSEIAVGIVRKAAKRAKANGRKTVQARDVFIGELVSEPMLVVKSKIRDVVTDMNVGGDLPEALNSMLVWTLDQGCKRADANGRKTIQARDL
;
A
#
# COMPACT_ATOMS: atom_id res chain seq x y z
N MET A 1 10.00 14.82 -5.52
CA MET A 1 8.86 14.52 -4.62
C MET A 1 8.27 13.21 -5.09
N ALA A 2 8.14 12.20 -4.22
CA ALA A 2 7.46 10.97 -4.62
C ALA A 2 5.98 11.33 -4.84
N GLU A 3 5.53 11.25 -6.08
CA GLU A 3 4.15 11.49 -6.42
C GLU A 3 3.27 10.50 -5.66
N MET A 4 2.07 10.93 -5.26
CA MET A 4 1.19 10.10 -4.46
C MET A 4 0.87 8.78 -5.19
N LEU A 5 1.20 7.65 -4.56
CA LEU A 5 1.06 6.29 -5.10
C LEU A 5 -0.32 5.68 -4.85
N VAL A 6 -1.14 6.35 -4.04
CA VAL A 6 -2.47 5.88 -3.62
C VAL A 6 -3.59 6.80 -4.12
N VAL A 7 -4.75 6.24 -4.40
CA VAL A 7 -5.95 6.97 -4.84
C VAL A 7 -6.72 7.43 -3.62
N LYS A 8 -6.63 8.73 -3.28
CA LYS A 8 -7.28 9.31 -2.08
C LYS A 8 -8.77 8.99 -1.97
N SER A 9 -9.50 9.04 -3.09
CA SER A 9 -10.95 8.84 -3.11
C SER A 9 -11.38 7.45 -2.68
N LYS A 10 -10.56 6.42 -2.94
CA LYS A 10 -10.86 5.02 -2.65
C LYS A 10 -10.51 4.58 -1.21
N ILE A 11 -9.79 5.41 -0.46
CA ILE A 11 -9.41 5.07 0.93
C ILE A 11 -10.65 4.89 1.81
N ARG A 12 -11.70 5.70 1.59
CA ARG A 12 -12.96 5.61 2.33
C ARG A 12 -13.76 4.35 2.01
N ASP A 13 -13.63 3.83 0.79
CA ASP A 13 -14.31 2.59 0.39
C ASP A 13 -13.73 1.38 1.14
N VAL A 14 -12.43 1.42 1.47
CA VAL A 14 -11.75 0.38 2.25
C VAL A 14 -11.95 0.57 3.75
N ALA A 15 -11.83 1.81 4.22
CA ALA A 15 -12.00 2.16 5.63
C ALA A 15 -13.48 2.43 5.95
N SER A 16 -14.41 1.57 5.51
CA SER A 16 -15.86 1.80 5.65
C SER A 16 -16.31 1.92 7.10
N ASP A 17 -15.58 1.26 8.01
CA ASP A 17 -15.96 1.15 9.41
C ASP A 17 -15.32 2.24 10.30
N CYS A 18 -14.50 3.14 9.72
CA CYS A 18 -13.85 4.21 10.48
C CYS A 18 -13.72 5.54 9.70
N ASN A 19 -13.76 6.66 10.41
CA ASN A 19 -13.56 7.98 9.80
C ASN A 19 -12.10 8.14 9.36
N VAL A 20 -11.87 8.68 8.17
CA VAL A 20 -10.51 8.87 7.64
C VAL A 20 -9.98 10.27 7.93
N GLY A 21 -8.88 10.37 8.67
CA GLY A 21 -8.13 11.61 8.89
C GLY A 21 -7.46 12.13 7.62
N GLY A 22 -7.24 13.44 7.53
CA GLY A 22 -6.68 14.09 6.34
C GLY A 22 -5.23 13.69 6.02
N ASP A 23 -4.49 13.26 7.05
CA ASP A 23 -3.09 12.84 7.02
C ASP A 23 -2.88 11.38 6.58
N VAL A 24 -3.94 10.58 6.58
CA VAL A 24 -3.89 9.13 6.30
C VAL A 24 -3.42 8.85 4.88
N ALA A 25 -3.89 9.62 3.90
CA ALA A 25 -3.55 9.39 2.50
C ALA A 25 -2.05 9.58 2.21
N ASP A 26 -1.47 10.63 2.78
CA ASP A 26 -0.04 10.91 2.60
C ASP A 26 0.80 9.82 3.28
N LYS A 27 0.43 9.44 4.51
CA LYS A 27 1.10 8.36 5.23
C LYS A 27 1.01 7.00 4.53
N LEU A 28 -0.18 6.65 4.02
CA LEU A 28 -0.39 5.42 3.28
C LEU A 28 0.46 5.39 2.00
N SER A 29 0.59 6.54 1.32
CA SER A 29 1.48 6.67 0.16
C SER A 29 2.96 6.44 0.52
N GLU A 30 3.43 6.98 1.65
CA GLU A 30 4.79 6.73 2.14
C GLU A 30 5.02 5.24 2.42
N ILE A 31 4.05 4.58 3.07
CA ILE A 31 4.09 3.15 3.37
C ILE A 31 4.16 2.35 2.07
N ALA A 32 3.31 2.68 1.09
CA ALA A 32 3.30 2.03 -0.23
C ALA A 32 4.67 2.13 -0.91
N VAL A 33 5.27 3.32 -0.95
CA VAL A 33 6.63 3.54 -1.47
C VAL A 33 7.67 2.70 -0.71
N GLY A 34 7.55 2.65 0.63
CA GLY A 34 8.42 1.85 1.48
C GLY A 34 8.32 0.34 1.20
N ILE A 35 7.12 -0.18 1.01
CA ILE A 35 6.86 -1.59 0.66
C ILE A 35 7.49 -1.92 -0.70
N VAL A 36 7.24 -1.09 -1.71
CA VAL A 36 7.77 -1.27 -3.06
C VAL A 36 9.30 -1.27 -3.07
N ARG A 37 9.94 -0.34 -2.35
CA ARG A 37 11.41 -0.30 -2.22
C ARG A 37 11.96 -1.54 -1.52
N LYS A 38 11.29 -2.02 -0.47
CA LYS A 38 11.68 -3.27 0.23
C LYS A 38 11.53 -4.48 -0.70
N ALA A 39 10.45 -4.54 -1.48
CA ALA A 39 10.20 -5.58 -2.46
C ALA A 39 11.28 -5.61 -3.55
N ALA A 40 11.66 -4.44 -4.08
CA ALA A 40 12.77 -4.32 -5.04
C ALA A 40 14.10 -4.84 -4.45
N LYS A 41 14.42 -4.45 -3.22
CA LYS A 41 15.61 -4.97 -2.52
C LYS A 41 15.58 -6.50 -2.36
N ARG A 42 14.43 -7.08 -1.99
CA ARG A 42 14.25 -8.55 -1.89
C ARG A 42 14.44 -9.24 -3.23
N ALA A 43 13.84 -8.71 -4.30
CA ALA A 43 13.97 -9.27 -5.64
C ALA A 43 15.45 -9.25 -6.09
N LYS A 44 16.15 -8.14 -5.87
CA LYS A 44 17.58 -7.98 -6.20
C LYS A 44 18.48 -8.92 -5.38
N ALA A 45 18.23 -9.03 -4.08
CA ALA A 45 18.94 -9.98 -3.21
C ALA A 45 18.76 -11.43 -3.67
N ASN A 46 17.61 -11.75 -4.27
CA ASN A 46 17.30 -13.05 -4.88
C ASN A 46 17.76 -13.18 -6.35
N GLY A 47 18.61 -12.28 -6.85
CA GLY A 47 19.15 -12.33 -8.21
C GLY A 47 18.15 -12.05 -9.33
N ARG A 48 16.94 -11.56 -9.00
CA ARG A 48 15.89 -11.27 -9.99
C ARG A 48 15.94 -9.83 -10.44
N LYS A 49 15.60 -9.61 -11.73
CA LYS A 49 15.44 -8.28 -12.34
C LYS A 49 13.99 -7.77 -12.33
N THR A 50 13.05 -8.58 -11.83
CA THR A 50 11.62 -8.26 -11.81
C THR A 50 11.08 -8.39 -10.38
N VAL A 51 10.49 -7.31 -9.88
CA VAL A 51 9.75 -7.27 -8.62
C VAL A 51 8.37 -7.87 -8.86
N GLN A 52 7.98 -8.88 -8.08
CA GLN A 52 6.75 -9.65 -8.28
C GLN A 52 5.88 -9.61 -7.02
N ALA A 53 4.63 -10.09 -7.11
CA ALA A 53 3.71 -10.15 -5.96
C ALA A 53 4.35 -10.78 -4.71
N ARG A 54 5.09 -11.88 -4.88
CA ARG A 54 5.80 -12.60 -3.80
C ARG A 54 6.82 -11.77 -3.04
N ASP A 55 7.29 -10.65 -3.61
CA ASP A 55 8.21 -9.74 -2.94
C ASP A 55 7.48 -8.76 -2.02
N VAL A 56 6.16 -8.65 -2.12
CA VAL A 56 5.32 -7.72 -1.36
C VAL A 56 4.43 -8.46 -0.37
N PHE A 57 3.69 -9.46 -0.83
CA PHE A 57 2.63 -10.12 -0.08
C PHE A 57 2.59 -11.62 -0.35
N ILE A 58 2.16 -12.38 0.66
CA ILE A 58 1.89 -13.81 0.59
C ILE A 58 0.48 -14.02 1.14
N GLY A 59 -0.46 -14.42 0.28
CA GLY A 59 -1.86 -14.61 0.66
C GLY A 59 -2.82 -14.35 -0.50
N GLU A 60 -4.10 -14.18 -0.17
CA GLU A 60 -5.16 -13.88 -1.13
C GLU A 60 -5.09 -12.44 -1.63
N LEU A 61 -5.04 -12.27 -2.94
CA LEU A 61 -4.92 -10.96 -3.57
C LEU A 61 -6.29 -10.26 -3.61
N VAL A 62 -6.34 -9.06 -3.06
CA VAL A 62 -7.49 -8.15 -3.14
C VAL A 62 -7.31 -7.21 -4.33
N SER A 63 -8.16 -7.36 -5.35
CA SER A 63 -8.11 -6.57 -6.57
C SER A 63 -8.94 -5.28 -6.51
N GLU A 64 -10.04 -5.26 -5.77
CA GLU A 64 -10.91 -4.08 -5.63
C GLU A 64 -11.32 -3.84 -4.15
N PRO A 65 -11.43 -2.57 -3.72
CA PRO A 65 -11.13 -1.37 -4.50
C PRO A 65 -9.61 -1.20 -4.72
N MET A 66 -9.20 -0.89 -5.96
CA MET A 66 -7.80 -0.66 -6.30
C MET A 66 -7.31 0.70 -5.78
N LEU A 67 -6.59 0.72 -4.66
CA LEU A 67 -5.97 1.90 -4.06
C LEU A 67 -4.71 2.37 -4.80
N VAL A 68 -4.03 1.48 -5.52
CA VAL A 68 -2.71 1.75 -6.09
C VAL A 68 -2.83 2.41 -7.46
N VAL A 69 -2.08 3.49 -7.67
CA VAL A 69 -1.89 4.07 -9.00
C VAL A 69 -0.83 3.26 -9.75
N LYS A 70 -1.27 2.28 -10.56
CA LYS A 70 -0.38 1.29 -11.21
C LYS A 70 0.78 1.92 -12.01
N SER A 71 0.53 3.04 -12.69
CA SER A 71 1.54 3.73 -13.50
C SER A 71 2.70 4.27 -12.67
N LYS A 72 2.44 4.68 -11.42
CA LYS A 72 3.42 5.34 -10.55
C LYS A 72 4.36 4.37 -9.83
N ILE A 73 4.10 3.07 -9.87
CA ILE A 73 4.98 2.07 -9.25
C ILE A 73 6.36 2.09 -9.91
N ARG A 74 6.41 2.35 -11.22
CA ARG A 74 7.67 2.43 -12.00
C ARG A 74 8.54 3.62 -11.59
N ASP A 75 7.93 4.70 -11.09
CA ASP A 75 8.67 5.86 -10.60
C ASP A 75 9.40 5.57 -9.28
N VAL A 76 8.93 4.55 -8.55
CA VAL A 76 9.55 4.10 -7.29
C VAL A 76 10.67 3.09 -7.54
N VAL A 77 10.54 2.24 -8.57
CA VAL A 77 11.49 1.18 -8.92
C VAL A 77 12.05 1.43 -10.31
N THR A 78 13.09 2.26 -10.39
CA THR A 78 13.70 2.67 -11.65
C THR A 78 14.74 1.68 -12.19
N ASP A 79 15.30 0.81 -11.34
CA ASP A 79 16.36 -0.14 -11.69
C ASP A 79 15.87 -1.58 -11.93
N MET A 80 14.57 -1.83 -11.89
CA MET A 80 13.98 -3.17 -12.05
C MET A 80 12.66 -3.15 -12.83
N ASN A 81 12.30 -4.32 -13.38
CA ASN A 81 10.99 -4.53 -13.99
C ASN A 81 9.91 -4.69 -12.91
N VAL A 82 8.70 -4.28 -13.24
CA VAL A 82 7.50 -4.48 -12.40
C VAL A 82 6.67 -5.62 -12.97
N GLY A 83 6.44 -6.66 -12.17
CA GLY A 83 5.54 -7.76 -12.49
C GLY A 83 4.10 -7.29 -12.60
N GLY A 84 3.32 -7.93 -13.47
CA GLY A 84 1.92 -7.56 -13.70
C GLY A 84 1.00 -7.77 -12.49
N ASP A 85 1.42 -8.63 -11.55
CA ASP A 85 0.73 -9.00 -10.31
C ASP A 85 1.17 -8.15 -9.09
N LEU A 86 2.19 -7.32 -9.24
CA LEU A 86 2.72 -6.47 -8.18
C LEU A 86 1.69 -5.44 -7.67
N PRO A 87 0.90 -4.76 -8.54
CA PRO A 87 -0.08 -3.78 -8.07
C PRO A 87 -1.14 -4.38 -7.14
N GLU A 88 -1.64 -5.57 -7.44
CA GLU A 88 -2.66 -6.29 -6.66
C GLU A 88 -2.09 -6.73 -5.31
N ALA A 89 -0.85 -7.21 -5.29
CA ALA A 89 -0.15 -7.54 -4.04
C ALA A 89 0.08 -6.33 -3.16
N LEU A 90 0.49 -5.20 -3.76
CA LEU A 90 0.60 -3.93 -3.04
C LEU A 90 -0.76 -3.45 -2.53
N ASN A 91 -1.80 -3.54 -3.36
CA ASN A 91 -3.16 -3.18 -2.96
C ASN A 91 -3.61 -3.96 -1.73
N SER A 92 -3.40 -5.28 -1.73
CA SER A 92 -3.73 -6.17 -0.63
C SER A 92 -3.05 -5.75 0.68
N MET A 93 -1.76 -5.40 0.61
CA MET A 93 -1.03 -4.87 1.77
C MET A 93 -1.59 -3.55 2.29
N LEU A 94 -1.98 -2.64 1.39
CA LEU A 94 -2.52 -1.34 1.79
C LEU A 94 -3.93 -1.47 2.38
N VAL A 95 -4.76 -2.34 1.81
CA VAL A 95 -6.08 -2.69 2.37
C VAL A 95 -5.94 -3.25 3.77
N TRP A 96 -5.04 -4.23 3.95
CA TRP A 96 -4.75 -4.78 5.27
C TRP A 96 -4.24 -3.71 6.24
N THR A 97 -3.33 -2.82 5.78
CA THR A 97 -2.80 -1.73 6.62
C THR A 97 -3.92 -0.79 7.11
N LEU A 98 -4.87 -0.45 6.23
CA LEU A 98 -6.03 0.38 6.60
C LEU A 98 -6.96 -0.33 7.59
N ASP A 99 -7.29 -1.60 7.35
CA ASP A 99 -8.09 -2.41 8.27
C ASP A 99 -7.45 -2.48 9.66
N GLN A 100 -6.13 -2.75 9.73
CA GLN A 100 -5.39 -2.76 10.98
C GLN A 100 -5.36 -1.37 11.65
N GLY A 101 -5.23 -0.30 10.86
CA GLY A 101 -5.27 1.05 11.38
C GLY A 101 -6.64 1.44 11.95
N CYS A 102 -7.75 1.06 11.29
CA CYS A 102 -9.10 1.25 11.86
C CYS A 102 -9.24 0.50 13.18
N LYS A 103 -8.81 -0.77 13.24
CA LYS A 103 -8.84 -1.58 14.47
C LYS A 103 -8.00 -0.97 15.60
N ARG A 104 -6.82 -0.42 15.29
CA ARG A 104 -5.98 0.29 16.26
C ARG A 104 -6.61 1.59 16.73
N ALA A 105 -7.28 2.34 15.85
CA ALA A 105 -7.99 3.56 16.24
C ALA A 105 -9.14 3.22 17.20
N ASP A 106 -9.94 2.20 16.89
CA ASP A 106 -11.06 1.74 17.71
C ASP A 106 -10.58 1.20 19.07
N ALA A 107 -9.53 0.38 19.10
CA ALA A 107 -8.91 -0.10 20.34
C ALA A 107 -8.39 1.04 21.23
N ASN A 108 -8.07 2.19 20.64
CA ASN A 108 -7.68 3.42 21.34
C ASN A 108 -8.87 4.36 21.63
N GLY A 109 -10.11 3.89 21.49
CA GLY A 109 -11.35 4.64 21.74
C GLY A 109 -11.64 5.74 20.73
N ARG A 110 -11.03 5.70 19.53
CA ARG A 110 -11.20 6.71 18.48
C ARG A 110 -11.91 6.14 17.27
N LYS A 111 -12.92 6.87 16.79
CA LYS A 111 -13.63 6.54 15.53
C LYS A 111 -12.89 6.99 14.27
N THR A 112 -11.77 7.70 14.40
CA THR A 112 -11.03 8.28 13.29
C THR A 112 -9.62 7.69 13.19
N ILE A 113 -9.33 7.03 12.07
CA ILE A 113 -7.99 6.60 11.70
C ILE A 113 -7.14 7.82 11.34
N GLN A 114 -5.93 7.88 11.89
CA GLN A 114 -4.94 8.93 11.66
C GLN A 114 -3.64 8.31 11.16
N ALA A 115 -2.67 9.12 10.70
CA ALA A 115 -1.38 8.62 10.22
C ALA A 115 -0.64 7.76 11.28
N ARG A 116 -0.84 8.05 12.58
CA ARG A 116 -0.25 7.28 13.68
C ARG A 116 -0.80 5.86 13.85
N ASP A 117 -1.93 5.57 13.22
CA ASP A 117 -2.57 4.26 13.31
C ASP A 117 -2.08 3.29 12.21
N LEU A 118 -1.47 3.82 11.15
CA LEU A 118 -0.94 3.04 10.02
C LEU A 118 0.40 2.38 10.35
#